data_AF-A0A842J527-F1
#
_entry.id   AF-A0A842J527-F1
#
_cell.length_a   1.000
_cell.length_b   1.000
_cell.length_c   1.000
_cell.angle_alpha   90.00
_cell.angle_beta   90.00
_cell.angle_gamma   90.00
#
_symmetry.space_group_name_H-M   'P 1'
#
loop_
_entity.id
_entity.type
_entity.pdbx_description
1 polymer ?
#
loop_
_entity_poly.entity_id
_entity_poly.type
_entity_poly.pdbx_seq_one_letter_code
_entity_poly.pdbx_strand_id
1 'polypeptide(L)'
;MKKIKEKEIGLILKNQVIDTGPSEIIEKFLDVSEIENEKANSLVRIDINVIEYPLFTKNPRRKKNQIIRYFFNRDKEAYIQVNPTSGDCIPGEFEERVFIAILKIMRDKRYNNIFYTNTSEILYNMGISQTSFKSFYGKVAVALQRLSQTSYIFKNSLYSNKLKGIVDDKINTNIMNIRTISLKQASHEETEYFHDKRIKEIIKISISNHFYDNIIRKGYLVYDSQLLLNMESPITRALYMLINKLRFNRYDFKVLALSLIKKIPLSDDSKSIGRSIKSIERSCQELKKMDLIGDYRVLKNGKLIQSEFEFFFEERHNSLKQNYFFDDKNHFDNLIITHTDAGGLIDISISEDLKNVSPTDQMVETIMKNLPARAKELKTMPKAIKDAIRQYGFDYVKLVAEYMRSQKVGNIRSYFMQALNKGWADDYISKDKIPSDKNSIQELKLFSDEDLNKSKERESLYSNYLGLSDDERLKIEETVYIEYIKTCGMEGKAQKIAFKAGKELMIKEYLLKNHTFEEKSNLTVEPDLDIKTNIFIKKEYENISNFQMELLDVLESMDSNDQVKILKIVSASKYFDALIGNKHIKIEYVENGESSIEIIGK
;
A
#
# COMPACT_ATOMS: atom_id res chain seq x y z
N MET A 1 -73.84 19.43 30.76
CA MET A 1 -73.12 18.21 31.23
C MET A 1 -72.67 17.40 30.03
N LYS A 2 -71.35 17.40 29.77
CA LYS A 2 -70.69 16.59 28.74
C LYS A 2 -70.67 15.13 29.19
N LYS A 3 -71.10 14.20 28.34
CA LYS A 3 -70.75 12.78 28.44
C LYS A 3 -69.71 12.45 27.38
N ILE A 4 -68.53 12.10 27.88
CA ILE A 4 -67.38 11.55 27.17
C ILE A 4 -67.79 10.19 26.59
N LYS A 5 -67.51 9.95 25.31
CA LYS A 5 -67.37 8.60 24.76
C LYS A 5 -65.94 8.46 24.28
N GLU A 6 -65.23 7.57 24.96
CA GLU A 6 -63.90 7.08 24.62
C GLU A 6 -63.90 6.58 23.17
N LYS A 7 -63.07 7.20 22.33
CA LYS A 7 -62.69 6.65 21.04
C LYS A 7 -61.42 5.84 21.29
N GLU A 8 -61.60 4.52 21.31
CA GLU A 8 -60.50 3.57 21.39
C GLU A 8 -59.47 3.81 20.28
N ILE A 9 -58.23 3.76 20.75
CA ILE A 9 -56.97 3.89 20.03
C ILE A 9 -56.76 2.58 19.26
N GLY A 10 -56.71 2.66 17.93
CA GLY A 10 -56.50 1.51 17.06
C GLY A 10 -55.85 1.90 15.74
N LEU A 11 -54.82 2.73 15.77
CA LEU A 11 -53.96 2.98 14.60
C LEU A 11 -52.94 1.84 14.48
N ILE A 12 -53.41 0.70 13.99
CA ILE A 12 -52.52 -0.36 13.48
C ILE A 12 -51.91 0.20 12.20
N LEU A 13 -50.65 0.63 12.28
CA LEU A 13 -49.80 0.89 11.12
C LEU A 13 -49.77 -0.39 10.28
N LYS A 14 -50.56 -0.43 9.21
CA LYS A 14 -50.46 -1.47 8.19
C LYS A 14 -49.04 -1.38 7.62
N ASN A 15 -48.19 -2.34 7.95
CA ASN A 15 -46.93 -2.58 7.24
C ASN A 15 -47.29 -2.84 5.77
N GLN A 16 -47.23 -1.81 4.93
CA GLN A 16 -47.36 -1.96 3.49
C GLN A 16 -46.12 -2.71 3.01
N VAL A 17 -46.28 -3.99 2.70
CA VAL A 17 -45.26 -4.77 2.00
C VAL A 17 -45.19 -4.20 0.59
N ILE A 18 -44.08 -3.57 0.24
CA ILE A 18 -43.82 -3.07 -1.11
C ILE A 18 -43.36 -4.28 -1.93
N ASP A 19 -44.19 -4.75 -2.86
CA ASP A 19 -43.78 -5.77 -3.83
C ASP A 19 -42.81 -5.14 -4.84
N THR A 20 -41.53 -5.51 -4.72
CA THR A 20 -40.47 -5.03 -5.61
C THR A 20 -40.25 -5.94 -6.82
N GLY A 21 -41.06 -6.99 -6.99
CA GLY A 21 -40.92 -8.00 -8.03
C GLY A 21 -39.95 -9.13 -7.67
N PRO A 22 -39.90 -10.20 -8.50
CA PRO A 22 -39.07 -11.38 -8.23
C PRO A 22 -37.57 -11.07 -8.36
N SER A 23 -36.75 -11.86 -7.65
CA SER A 23 -35.28 -11.80 -7.74
C SER A 23 -34.74 -12.92 -8.63
N GLU A 24 -33.72 -12.62 -9.44
CA GLU A 24 -33.02 -13.56 -10.33
C GLU A 24 -31.59 -13.77 -9.80
N ILE A 25 -31.12 -15.02 -9.72
CA ILE A 25 -29.72 -15.32 -9.37
C ILE A 25 -28.99 -15.80 -10.63
N ILE A 26 -27.89 -15.12 -10.97
CA ILE A 26 -26.99 -15.51 -12.06
C ILE A 26 -25.69 -16.01 -11.44
N GLU A 27 -25.29 -17.22 -11.81
CA GLU A 27 -24.03 -17.83 -11.40
C GLU A 27 -22.98 -17.68 -12.51
N LYS A 28 -21.76 -17.31 -12.13
CA LYS A 28 -20.59 -17.18 -13.01
C LYS A 28 -19.40 -17.88 -12.40
N PHE A 29 -18.70 -18.70 -13.17
CA PHE A 29 -17.49 -19.39 -12.72
C PHE A 29 -16.25 -18.68 -13.24
N LEU A 30 -15.43 -18.17 -12.34
CA LEU A 30 -14.21 -17.43 -12.65
C LEU A 30 -12.98 -18.34 -12.78
N ASP A 31 -13.08 -19.58 -12.30
CA ASP A 31 -12.02 -20.58 -12.37
C ASP A 31 -11.67 -20.96 -13.83
N VAL A 32 -10.38 -20.88 -14.17
CA VAL A 32 -9.80 -21.28 -15.47
C VAL A 32 -8.82 -22.45 -15.35
N SER A 33 -8.66 -23.04 -14.16
CA SER A 33 -7.62 -24.01 -13.85
C SER A 33 -7.60 -25.22 -14.79
N GLU A 34 -8.74 -25.67 -15.30
CA GLU A 34 -8.80 -26.77 -16.29
C GLU A 34 -7.94 -26.50 -17.54
N ILE A 35 -8.06 -25.29 -18.09
CA ILE A 35 -7.43 -24.92 -19.36
C ILE A 35 -5.97 -24.48 -19.15
N GLU A 36 -5.68 -23.92 -17.97
CA GLU A 36 -4.30 -23.61 -17.56
C GLU A 36 -3.51 -24.90 -17.24
N ASN A 37 -4.13 -25.88 -16.57
CA ASN A 37 -3.52 -27.15 -16.21
C ASN A 37 -3.30 -28.09 -17.40
N GLU A 38 -4.17 -28.06 -18.43
CA GLU A 38 -3.95 -28.80 -19.70
C GLU A 38 -2.63 -28.42 -20.40
N LYS A 39 -2.06 -27.24 -20.10
CA LYS A 39 -0.79 -26.75 -20.67
C LYS A 39 0.41 -26.79 -19.72
N ALA A 40 0.21 -27.02 -18.42
CA ALA A 40 1.25 -26.83 -17.40
C ALA A 40 1.27 -27.95 -16.35
N ASN A 41 1.83 -29.11 -16.70
CA ASN A 41 2.40 -30.01 -15.69
C ASN A 41 3.71 -29.39 -15.17
N SER A 42 3.63 -28.53 -14.14
CA SER A 42 4.69 -28.19 -13.17
C SER A 42 4.41 -26.84 -12.47
N LEU A 43 4.13 -26.89 -11.16
CA LEU A 43 4.07 -25.81 -10.15
C LEU A 43 2.77 -25.01 -9.94
N VAL A 44 2.45 -24.80 -8.65
CA VAL A 44 1.25 -24.11 -8.10
C VAL A 44 1.65 -23.00 -7.11
N ARG A 45 1.04 -21.82 -7.25
CA ARG A 45 0.45 -20.93 -6.20
C ARG A 45 0.35 -19.49 -6.72
N ILE A 46 -0.84 -18.86 -6.62
CA ILE A 46 -0.99 -17.40 -6.48
C ILE A 46 -2.30 -17.09 -5.73
N ASP A 47 -2.24 -16.24 -4.70
CA ASP A 47 -3.40 -15.48 -4.22
C ASP A 47 -3.07 -13.97 -4.14
N ILE A 48 -3.95 -13.10 -4.66
CA ILE A 48 -3.78 -11.65 -4.66
C ILE A 48 -5.15 -10.98 -4.58
N ASN A 49 -5.72 -10.80 -3.38
CA ASN A 49 -7.17 -10.75 -3.22
C ASN A 49 -7.80 -9.42 -2.79
N VAL A 50 -7.66 -8.30 -3.53
CA VAL A 50 -8.59 -7.15 -3.32
C VAL A 50 -8.99 -6.44 -4.63
N ILE A 51 -8.04 -6.25 -5.55
CA ILE A 51 -8.29 -5.58 -6.85
C ILE A 51 -9.14 -6.44 -7.81
N GLU A 52 -9.33 -7.73 -7.51
CA GLU A 52 -10.05 -8.69 -8.36
C GLU A 52 -11.51 -8.87 -7.96
N TYR A 53 -12.00 -8.19 -6.91
CA TYR A 53 -13.40 -8.37 -6.54
C TYR A 53 -14.32 -7.77 -7.58
N PRO A 54 -15.31 -8.53 -8.07
CA PRO A 54 -16.26 -8.08 -9.08
C PRO A 54 -17.33 -7.17 -8.44
N LEU A 55 -16.88 -6.11 -7.75
CA LEU A 55 -17.72 -5.16 -7.01
C LEU A 55 -18.61 -4.34 -7.96
N PHE A 56 -18.08 -4.07 -9.16
CA PHE A 56 -18.77 -3.30 -10.19
C PHE A 56 -18.94 -4.13 -11.45
N THR A 57 -20.17 -4.35 -11.87
CA THR A 57 -20.43 -5.08 -13.11
C THR A 57 -20.02 -4.26 -14.33
N LYS A 58 -19.40 -4.94 -15.31
CA LYS A 58 -19.04 -4.37 -16.61
C LYS A 58 -20.17 -4.50 -17.63
N ASN A 59 -21.30 -5.11 -17.26
CA ASN A 59 -22.47 -5.21 -18.11
C ASN A 59 -23.31 -3.92 -18.04
N PRO A 60 -23.47 -3.16 -19.14
CA PRO A 60 -24.30 -1.95 -19.13
C PRO A 60 -25.81 -2.25 -18.99
N ARG A 61 -26.25 -3.47 -19.33
CA ARG A 61 -27.66 -3.90 -19.31
C ARG A 61 -27.99 -4.65 -18.02
N ARG A 62 -27.89 -3.94 -16.90
CA ARG A 62 -28.19 -4.47 -15.56
C ARG A 62 -29.70 -4.60 -15.36
N LYS A 63 -30.15 -5.70 -14.77
CA LYS A 63 -31.56 -5.89 -14.39
C LYS A 63 -31.77 -5.54 -12.91
N LYS A 64 -32.97 -5.09 -12.58
CA LYS A 64 -33.41 -4.92 -11.18
C LYS A 64 -33.52 -6.28 -10.50
N ASN A 65 -33.25 -6.34 -9.19
CA ASN A 65 -33.31 -7.55 -8.35
C ASN A 65 -32.45 -8.72 -8.87
N GLN A 66 -31.43 -8.42 -9.68
CA GLN A 66 -30.52 -9.44 -10.18
C GLN A 66 -29.33 -9.57 -9.24
N ILE A 67 -29.24 -10.73 -8.60
CA ILE A 67 -28.12 -11.16 -7.78
C ILE A 67 -27.11 -11.85 -8.69
N ILE A 68 -25.83 -11.50 -8.56
CA ILE A 68 -24.76 -12.21 -9.29
C ILE A 68 -23.85 -12.90 -8.28
N ARG A 69 -23.60 -14.18 -8.49
CA ARG A 69 -22.69 -15.00 -7.70
C ARG A 69 -21.52 -15.46 -8.55
N TYR A 70 -20.32 -15.07 -8.14
CA TYR A 70 -19.05 -15.40 -8.78
C TYR A 70 -18.35 -16.49 -7.98
N PHE A 71 -18.15 -17.66 -8.58
CA PHE A 71 -17.44 -18.78 -7.97
C PHE A 71 -15.97 -18.80 -8.40
N PHE A 72 -15.08 -18.99 -7.43
CA PHE A 72 -13.64 -19.08 -7.63
C PHE A 72 -13.14 -20.52 -7.71
N ASN A 73 -13.97 -21.48 -7.29
CA ASN A 73 -13.72 -22.91 -7.41
C ASN A 73 -14.96 -23.64 -7.96
N ARG A 74 -14.75 -24.86 -8.46
CA ARG A 74 -15.85 -25.69 -8.98
C ARG A 74 -16.78 -26.22 -7.92
N ASP A 75 -16.22 -26.52 -6.74
CA ASP A 75 -16.98 -27.07 -5.63
C ASP A 75 -17.92 -26.04 -4.99
N LYS A 76 -17.90 -24.79 -5.49
CA LYS A 76 -18.75 -23.67 -5.05
C LYS A 76 -18.55 -23.25 -3.59
N GLU A 77 -17.45 -23.68 -2.98
CA GLU A 77 -17.10 -23.35 -1.61
C GLU A 77 -16.45 -21.97 -1.46
N ALA A 78 -15.87 -21.41 -2.53
CA ALA A 78 -15.30 -20.07 -2.57
C ALA A 78 -16.10 -19.18 -3.55
N TYR A 79 -16.78 -18.16 -3.05
CA TYR A 79 -17.58 -17.25 -3.90
C TYR A 79 -17.70 -15.83 -3.36
N ILE A 80 -18.07 -14.93 -4.27
CA ILE A 80 -18.57 -13.59 -3.97
C ILE A 80 -19.96 -13.45 -4.58
N GLN A 81 -20.94 -13.07 -3.75
CA GLN A 81 -22.29 -12.78 -4.20
C GLN A 81 -22.60 -11.31 -3.99
N VAL A 82 -23.06 -10.65 -5.05
CA VAL A 82 -23.44 -9.23 -5.06
C VAL A 82 -24.96 -9.15 -5.07
N ASN A 83 -25.53 -8.61 -4.00
CA ASN A 83 -26.96 -8.46 -3.82
C ASN A 83 -27.36 -6.99 -3.98
N PRO A 84 -28.21 -6.66 -4.96
CA PRO A 84 -28.78 -5.33 -5.04
C PRO A 84 -29.78 -5.11 -3.90
N THR A 85 -30.07 -3.86 -3.62
CA THR A 85 -31.24 -3.50 -2.82
C THR A 85 -32.52 -3.83 -3.59
N SER A 86 -33.57 -4.24 -2.88
CA SER A 86 -34.88 -4.55 -3.47
C SER A 86 -35.39 -3.39 -4.33
N GLY A 87 -35.77 -3.69 -5.56
CA GLY A 87 -36.22 -2.75 -6.58
C GLY A 87 -35.12 -2.04 -7.37
N ASP A 88 -33.83 -2.31 -7.07
CA ASP A 88 -32.68 -1.69 -7.72
C ASP A 88 -31.74 -2.73 -8.37
N CYS A 89 -30.68 -2.25 -9.04
CA CYS A 89 -29.65 -3.05 -9.69
C CYS A 89 -28.31 -2.95 -8.96
N ILE A 90 -27.41 -3.90 -9.23
CA ILE A 90 -26.06 -3.91 -8.64
C ILE A 90 -25.19 -2.75 -9.17
N PRO A 91 -24.14 -2.30 -8.44
CA PRO A 91 -23.22 -1.26 -8.88
C PRO A 91 -22.53 -1.58 -10.21
N GLY A 92 -22.31 -0.56 -11.02
CA GLY A 92 -21.72 -0.66 -12.35
C GLY A 92 -20.78 0.51 -12.62
N GLU A 93 -20.60 0.88 -13.90
CA GLU A 93 -19.58 1.84 -14.32
C GLU A 93 -19.67 3.21 -13.62
N PHE A 94 -20.87 3.79 -13.53
CA PHE A 94 -21.03 5.11 -12.93
C PHE A 94 -20.75 5.08 -11.42
N GLU A 95 -21.20 4.02 -10.73
CA GLU A 95 -20.90 3.81 -9.32
C GLU A 95 -19.39 3.59 -9.08
N GLU A 96 -18.70 2.89 -9.98
CA GLU A 96 -17.24 2.72 -9.94
C GLU A 96 -16.51 4.07 -10.04
N ARG A 97 -16.96 4.97 -10.92
CA ARG A 97 -16.37 6.32 -11.05
C ARG A 97 -16.61 7.16 -9.79
N VAL A 98 -17.81 7.10 -9.22
CA VAL A 98 -18.13 7.76 -7.94
C VAL A 98 -17.28 7.18 -6.82
N PHE A 99 -17.10 5.86 -6.78
CA PHE A 99 -16.25 5.17 -5.80
C PHE A 99 -14.79 5.63 -5.88
N ILE A 100 -14.19 5.69 -7.08
CA ILE A 100 -12.83 6.18 -7.28
C ILE A 100 -12.69 7.63 -6.81
N ALA A 101 -13.67 8.49 -7.11
CA ALA A 101 -13.66 9.88 -6.64
C ALA A 101 -13.78 9.98 -5.11
N ILE A 102 -14.57 9.11 -4.47
CA ILE A 102 -14.68 9.02 -3.01
C ILE A 102 -13.35 8.59 -2.39
N LEU A 103 -12.66 7.59 -2.97
CA LEU A 103 -11.34 7.17 -2.49
C LEU A 103 -10.29 8.29 -2.64
N LYS A 104 -10.35 9.06 -3.72
CA LYS A 104 -9.50 10.25 -3.90
C LYS A 104 -9.76 11.27 -2.79
N ILE A 105 -11.02 11.57 -2.49
CA ILE A 105 -11.39 12.46 -1.39
C ILE A 105 -10.90 11.90 -0.06
N MET A 106 -11.08 10.59 0.18
CA MET A 106 -10.57 9.92 1.39
C MET A 106 -9.07 10.12 1.55
N ARG A 107 -8.27 9.91 0.49
CA ARG A 107 -6.84 10.20 0.47
C ARG A 107 -6.54 11.67 0.81
N ASP A 108 -7.25 12.60 0.17
CA ASP A 108 -7.09 14.04 0.42
C ASP A 108 -7.51 14.43 1.87
N LYS A 109 -8.28 13.58 2.55
CA LYS A 109 -8.62 13.63 3.99
C LYS A 109 -7.75 12.70 4.84
N ARG A 110 -6.51 12.43 4.41
CA ARG A 110 -5.50 11.61 5.11
C ARG A 110 -5.99 10.22 5.49
N TYR A 111 -6.82 9.63 4.64
CA TYR A 111 -7.35 8.28 4.79
C TYR A 111 -8.14 8.03 6.09
N ASN A 112 -8.73 9.08 6.68
CA ASN A 112 -9.64 8.90 7.79
C ASN A 112 -10.81 7.98 7.38
N ASN A 113 -11.12 6.97 8.20
CA ASN A 113 -12.22 6.05 7.90
C ASN A 113 -13.55 6.80 7.77
N ILE A 114 -13.78 7.80 8.63
CA ILE A 114 -14.96 8.64 8.59
C ILE A 114 -14.56 10.00 8.04
N PHE A 115 -15.21 10.42 6.96
CA PHE A 115 -14.96 11.73 6.36
C PHE A 115 -16.25 12.32 5.79
N TYR A 116 -16.20 13.63 5.53
CA TYR A 116 -17.33 14.40 5.02
C TYR A 116 -17.00 14.97 3.65
N THR A 117 -18.00 14.97 2.78
CA THR A 117 -17.95 15.51 1.42
C THR A 117 -19.30 16.11 1.04
N ASN A 118 -19.40 16.66 -0.17
CA ASN A 118 -20.66 17.05 -0.80
C ASN A 118 -20.68 16.61 -2.27
N THR A 119 -21.86 16.64 -2.89
CA THR A 119 -22.04 16.15 -4.26
C THR A 119 -21.17 16.92 -5.27
N SER A 120 -20.95 18.22 -5.08
CA SER A 120 -20.12 19.04 -5.97
C SER A 120 -18.65 18.64 -5.89
N GLU A 121 -18.14 18.33 -4.69
CA GLU A 121 -16.78 17.85 -4.46
C GLU A 121 -16.55 16.47 -5.11
N ILE A 122 -17.53 15.57 -5.03
CA ILE A 122 -17.50 14.29 -5.75
C ILE A 122 -17.40 14.52 -7.27
N LEU A 123 -18.29 15.35 -7.83
CA LEU A 123 -18.33 15.61 -9.27
C LEU A 123 -17.06 16.30 -9.78
N TYR A 124 -16.51 17.22 -8.99
CA TYR A 124 -15.23 17.85 -9.27
C TYR A 124 -14.11 16.82 -9.35
N ASN A 125 -14.04 15.92 -8.36
CA ASN A 125 -13.02 14.86 -8.33
C ASN A 125 -13.21 13.79 -9.41
N MET A 126 -14.42 13.64 -9.94
CA MET A 126 -14.71 12.82 -11.13
C MET A 126 -14.26 13.47 -12.46
N GLY A 127 -13.79 14.73 -12.44
CA GLY A 127 -13.41 15.48 -13.64
C GLY A 127 -14.60 16.04 -14.43
N ILE A 128 -15.79 16.16 -13.82
CA ILE A 128 -16.97 16.70 -14.49
C ILE A 128 -16.90 18.23 -14.49
N SER A 129 -17.23 18.87 -15.62
CA SER A 129 -17.33 20.34 -15.68
C SER A 129 -18.41 20.87 -14.74
N GLN A 130 -18.14 21.97 -14.05
CA GLN A 130 -19.09 22.64 -13.16
C GLN A 130 -20.42 22.97 -13.85
N THR A 131 -20.37 23.33 -15.14
CA THR A 131 -21.56 23.61 -15.97
C THR A 131 -22.51 22.42 -16.06
N SER A 132 -21.99 21.20 -15.90
CA SER A 132 -22.75 19.95 -16.00
C SER A 132 -23.19 19.41 -14.64
N PHE A 133 -22.79 20.01 -13.51
CA PHE A 133 -23.07 19.44 -12.18
C PHE A 133 -24.54 19.16 -11.92
N LYS A 134 -25.40 20.11 -12.32
CA LYS A 134 -26.85 20.01 -12.09
C LYS A 134 -27.46 18.74 -12.70
N SER A 135 -27.00 18.30 -13.87
CA SER A 135 -27.51 17.09 -14.52
C SER A 135 -27.02 15.79 -13.87
N PHE A 136 -25.96 15.85 -13.07
CA PHE A 136 -25.38 14.68 -12.41
C PHE A 136 -25.75 14.54 -10.94
N TYR A 137 -26.27 15.58 -10.26
CA TYR A 137 -26.64 15.48 -8.85
C TYR A 137 -27.57 14.31 -8.54
N GLY A 138 -28.64 14.13 -9.32
CA GLY A 138 -29.55 12.99 -9.15
C GLY A 138 -28.86 11.64 -9.39
N LYS A 139 -27.95 11.56 -10.36
CA LYS A 139 -27.19 10.34 -10.65
C LYS A 139 -26.24 9.99 -9.50
N VAL A 140 -25.55 10.99 -8.92
CA VAL A 140 -24.66 10.77 -7.77
C VAL A 140 -25.46 10.35 -6.54
N ALA A 141 -26.63 10.96 -6.28
CA ALA A 141 -27.48 10.53 -5.17
C ALA A 141 -27.87 9.05 -5.28
N VAL A 142 -28.30 8.60 -6.47
CA VAL A 142 -28.61 7.18 -6.75
C VAL A 142 -27.36 6.30 -6.60
N ALA A 143 -26.21 6.75 -7.10
CA ALA A 143 -24.95 6.00 -7.00
C ALA A 143 -24.52 5.81 -5.54
N LEU A 144 -24.59 6.86 -4.71
CA LEU A 144 -24.28 6.82 -3.28
C LEU A 144 -25.21 5.86 -2.53
N GLN A 145 -26.51 5.93 -2.82
CA GLN A 145 -27.48 4.99 -2.25
C GLN A 145 -27.11 3.54 -2.62
N ARG A 146 -26.84 3.28 -3.90
CA ARG A 146 -26.48 1.94 -4.40
C ARG A 146 -25.18 1.41 -3.80
N LEU A 147 -24.15 2.25 -3.68
CA LEU A 147 -22.88 1.92 -3.03
C LEU A 147 -23.08 1.57 -1.54
N SER A 148 -23.99 2.26 -0.86
CA SER A 148 -24.24 2.04 0.57
C SER A 148 -25.12 0.83 0.87
N GLN A 149 -26.08 0.52 -0.01
CA GLN A 149 -27.15 -0.45 0.26
C GLN A 149 -26.95 -1.80 -0.46
N THR A 150 -26.01 -1.90 -1.41
CA THR A 150 -25.63 -3.19 -2.02
C THR A 150 -24.87 -4.03 -0.99
N SER A 151 -25.30 -5.27 -0.77
CA SER A 151 -24.61 -6.20 0.11
C SER A 151 -23.75 -7.18 -0.68
N TYR A 152 -22.60 -7.51 -0.12
CA TYR A 152 -21.62 -8.44 -0.66
C TYR A 152 -21.46 -9.58 0.33
N ILE A 153 -21.68 -10.80 -0.15
CA ILE A 153 -21.42 -12.01 0.62
C ILE A 153 -20.15 -12.63 0.08
N PHE A 154 -19.12 -12.68 0.92
CA PHE A 154 -17.87 -13.37 0.65
C PHE A 154 -17.90 -14.69 1.41
N LYS A 155 -17.73 -15.82 0.72
CA LYS A 155 -17.44 -17.12 1.35
C LYS A 155 -16.06 -17.54 0.87
N ASN A 156 -15.12 -17.71 1.80
CA ASN A 156 -13.75 -18.19 1.53
C ASN A 156 -13.08 -17.46 0.36
N SER A 157 -13.30 -16.15 0.29
CA SER A 157 -12.87 -15.30 -0.83
C SER A 157 -12.41 -13.91 -0.40
N LEU A 158 -12.71 -13.49 0.84
CA LEU A 158 -12.31 -12.17 1.34
C LEU A 158 -10.89 -12.24 1.93
N TYR A 159 -9.96 -11.44 1.43
CA TYR A 159 -8.65 -11.31 2.02
C TYR A 159 -8.71 -10.43 3.25
N SER A 160 -8.01 -10.85 4.29
CA SER A 160 -7.78 -10.07 5.48
C SER A 160 -6.29 -9.82 5.60
N ASN A 161 -5.88 -8.56 5.45
CA ASN A 161 -4.50 -8.18 5.69
C ASN A 161 -4.07 -8.50 7.13
N LYS A 162 -4.99 -8.35 8.10
CA LYS A 162 -4.75 -8.73 9.50
C LYS A 162 -4.40 -10.22 9.67
N LEU A 163 -5.01 -11.09 8.87
CA LEU A 163 -4.74 -12.53 8.89
C LEU A 163 -3.65 -12.95 7.88
N LYS A 164 -3.15 -12.01 7.05
CA LYS A 164 -2.25 -12.25 5.91
C LYS A 164 -2.76 -13.38 5.00
N GLY A 165 -4.07 -13.48 4.79
CA GLY A 165 -4.68 -14.57 4.03
C GLY A 165 -6.19 -14.40 3.81
N ILE A 166 -6.79 -15.39 3.15
CA ILE A 166 -8.24 -15.46 2.95
C ILE A 166 -8.92 -15.79 4.28
N VAL A 167 -10.01 -15.08 4.58
CA VAL A 167 -10.89 -15.43 5.69
C VAL A 167 -11.67 -16.69 5.31
N ASP A 168 -11.44 -17.77 6.06
CA ASP A 168 -12.24 -19.00 6.00
C ASP A 168 -13.56 -18.84 6.78
N ASP A 169 -14.41 -17.94 6.28
CA ASP A 169 -15.72 -17.64 6.83
C ASP A 169 -16.65 -17.08 5.74
N LYS A 170 -17.94 -17.00 6.07
CA LYS A 170 -18.97 -16.32 5.30
C LYS A 170 -19.24 -14.93 5.88
N ILE A 171 -18.70 -13.91 5.24
CA ILE A 171 -18.87 -12.50 5.62
C ILE A 171 -19.93 -11.85 4.73
N ASN A 172 -20.93 -11.20 5.34
CA ASN A 172 -21.89 -10.35 4.65
C ASN A 172 -21.67 -8.89 5.05
N THR A 173 -21.37 -8.04 4.09
CA THR A 173 -21.03 -6.63 4.35
C THR A 173 -21.34 -5.74 3.15
N ASN A 174 -21.47 -4.43 3.36
CA ASN A 174 -21.46 -3.42 2.30
C ASN A 174 -20.05 -2.83 2.15
N ILE A 175 -19.78 -2.11 1.05
CA ILE A 175 -18.47 -1.47 0.84
C ILE A 175 -18.28 -0.28 1.80
N MET A 176 -19.35 0.50 2.00
CA MET A 176 -19.32 1.73 2.78
C MET A 176 -20.70 2.06 3.33
N ASN A 177 -20.74 2.85 4.39
CA ASN A 177 -21.95 3.47 4.89
C ASN A 177 -21.96 4.95 4.48
N ILE A 178 -23.06 5.39 3.90
CA ILE A 178 -23.24 6.76 3.46
C ILE A 178 -24.47 7.34 4.15
N ARG A 179 -24.29 8.50 4.80
CA ARG A 179 -25.39 9.26 5.40
C ARG A 179 -25.40 10.67 4.84
N THR A 180 -26.49 11.02 4.15
CA THR A 180 -26.78 12.41 3.79
C THR A 180 -27.38 13.12 4.99
N ILE A 181 -26.79 14.24 5.38
CA ILE A 181 -27.16 15.02 6.55
C ILE A 181 -27.54 16.41 6.07
N SER A 182 -28.76 16.84 6.38
CA SER A 182 -29.20 18.22 6.21
C SER A 182 -28.89 19.05 7.45
N LEU A 183 -28.90 20.38 7.33
CA LEU A 183 -28.69 21.29 8.47
C LEU A 183 -29.61 20.97 9.67
N LYS A 184 -30.85 20.53 9.41
CA LYS A 184 -31.83 20.19 10.47
C LYS A 184 -31.48 18.91 11.24
N GLN A 185 -30.69 18.02 10.64
CA GLN A 185 -30.33 16.71 11.19
C GLN A 185 -28.89 16.67 11.71
N ALA A 186 -28.13 17.76 11.51
CA ALA A 186 -26.73 17.85 11.87
C ALA A 186 -26.55 17.84 13.40
N SER A 187 -25.59 17.06 13.88
CA SER A 187 -25.10 17.16 15.25
C SER A 187 -24.42 18.52 15.49
N HIS A 188 -24.14 18.87 16.76
CA HIS A 188 -23.46 20.12 17.10
C HIS A 188 -22.14 20.30 16.32
N GLU A 189 -21.36 19.23 16.18
CA GLU A 189 -20.10 19.22 15.44
C GLU A 189 -20.31 19.33 13.92
N GLU A 190 -21.38 18.72 13.40
CA GLU A 190 -21.71 18.72 11.97
C GLU A 190 -22.31 20.05 11.50
N THR A 191 -22.85 20.87 12.40
CA THR A 191 -23.35 22.22 12.05
C THR A 191 -22.26 23.10 11.45
N GLU A 192 -20.99 22.80 11.71
CA GLU A 192 -19.88 23.61 11.24
C GLU A 192 -19.80 23.64 9.70
N TYR A 193 -20.13 22.52 9.05
CA TYR A 193 -20.12 22.41 7.60
C TYR A 193 -21.20 23.25 6.90
N PHE A 194 -22.16 23.80 7.63
CA PHE A 194 -23.26 24.61 7.10
C PHE A 194 -23.12 26.11 7.35
N HIS A 195 -21.97 26.59 7.86
CA HIS A 195 -21.78 28.01 8.18
C HIS A 195 -22.04 28.96 7.01
N ASP A 196 -21.69 28.56 5.79
CA ASP A 196 -21.90 29.37 4.56
C ASP A 196 -23.38 29.37 4.11
N LYS A 197 -24.27 28.57 4.72
CA LYS A 197 -25.71 28.39 4.39
C LYS A 197 -26.04 28.02 2.94
N ARG A 198 -25.08 28.07 2.02
CA ARG A 198 -25.17 27.66 0.60
C ARG A 198 -25.16 26.14 0.45
N ILE A 199 -24.41 25.46 1.32
CA ILE A 199 -24.41 24.00 1.41
C ILE A 199 -25.71 23.59 2.09
N LYS A 200 -26.54 22.80 1.39
CA LYS A 200 -27.83 22.33 1.89
C LYS A 200 -27.73 20.97 2.56
N GLU A 201 -26.79 20.16 2.10
CA GLU A 201 -26.57 18.78 2.53
C GLU A 201 -25.08 18.48 2.53
N ILE A 202 -24.64 17.71 3.54
CA ILE A 202 -23.32 17.10 3.59
C ILE A 202 -23.48 15.58 3.54
N ILE A 203 -22.46 14.91 3.05
CA ILE A 203 -22.42 13.46 2.90
C ILE A 203 -21.33 12.96 3.85
N LYS A 204 -21.73 12.23 4.89
CA LYS A 204 -20.84 11.51 5.79
C LYS A 204 -20.61 10.11 5.22
N ILE A 205 -19.36 9.75 5.00
CA ILE A 205 -18.95 8.47 4.44
C ILE A 205 -18.12 7.74 5.49
N SER A 206 -18.37 6.44 5.67
CA SER A 206 -17.45 5.53 6.34
C SER A 206 -17.22 4.27 5.53
N ILE A 207 -15.97 3.84 5.39
CA ILE A 207 -15.65 2.59 4.71
C ILE A 207 -15.82 1.43 5.68
N SER A 208 -16.42 0.33 5.23
CA SER A 208 -16.60 -0.85 6.07
C SER A 208 -15.25 -1.44 6.47
N ASN A 209 -15.09 -1.85 7.74
CA ASN A 209 -13.80 -2.21 8.33
C ASN A 209 -12.98 -3.20 7.48
N HIS A 210 -13.61 -4.24 6.94
CA HIS A 210 -12.93 -5.21 6.08
C HIS A 210 -12.28 -4.57 4.84
N PHE A 211 -12.90 -3.56 4.23
CA PHE A 211 -12.35 -2.83 3.11
C PHE A 211 -11.36 -1.76 3.58
N TYR A 212 -11.70 -1.03 4.65
CA TYR A 212 -10.88 0.03 5.19
C TYR A 212 -9.50 -0.50 5.60
N ASP A 213 -9.45 -1.55 6.42
CA ASP A 213 -8.20 -2.20 6.85
C ASP A 213 -7.36 -2.64 5.65
N ASN A 214 -7.98 -3.15 4.58
CA ASN A 214 -7.26 -3.54 3.37
C ASN A 214 -6.76 -2.35 2.54
N ILE A 215 -7.43 -1.20 2.59
CA ILE A 215 -6.99 0.03 1.92
C ILE A 215 -5.81 0.67 2.66
N ILE A 216 -5.85 0.72 3.99
CA ILE A 216 -4.85 1.42 4.81
C ILE A 216 -3.65 0.54 5.22
N ARG A 217 -3.72 -0.78 5.02
CA ARG A 217 -2.63 -1.72 5.35
C ARG A 217 -1.86 -2.14 4.09
N LYS A 218 -0.62 -2.58 4.33
CA LYS A 218 0.46 -2.71 3.35
C LYS A 218 0.24 -3.80 2.29
N GLY A 219 0.90 -3.64 1.13
CA GLY A 219 0.83 -4.57 -0.01
C GLY A 219 -0.16 -4.15 -1.10
N TYR A 220 -0.48 -2.85 -1.19
CA TYR A 220 -1.45 -2.32 -2.14
C TYR A 220 -0.78 -1.71 -3.39
N LEU A 221 -1.50 -1.74 -4.50
CA LEU A 221 -1.10 -1.06 -5.73
C LEU A 221 -1.72 0.33 -5.74
N VAL A 222 -0.88 1.33 -5.96
CA VAL A 222 -1.32 2.72 -6.10
C VAL A 222 -1.61 3.00 -7.56
N TYR A 223 -2.79 3.58 -7.81
CA TYR A 223 -3.19 4.03 -9.12
C TYR A 223 -3.57 5.51 -9.05
N ASP A 224 -3.18 6.25 -10.09
CA ASP A 224 -3.66 7.60 -10.28
C ASP A 224 -5.17 7.59 -10.55
N SER A 225 -5.93 8.17 -9.62
CA SER A 225 -7.38 8.30 -9.72
C SER A 225 -7.85 9.06 -10.97
N GLN A 226 -7.14 10.13 -11.38
CA GLN A 226 -7.50 10.90 -12.57
C GLN A 226 -7.20 10.11 -13.84
N LEU A 227 -6.07 9.39 -13.87
CA LEU A 227 -5.76 8.48 -14.97
C LEU A 227 -6.88 7.44 -15.15
N LEU A 228 -7.31 6.80 -14.06
CA LEU A 228 -8.42 5.84 -14.11
C LEU A 228 -9.73 6.48 -14.56
N LEU A 229 -10.06 7.68 -14.06
CA LEU A 229 -11.30 8.38 -14.43
C LEU A 229 -11.29 8.88 -15.88
N ASN A 230 -10.11 9.09 -16.47
CA ASN A 230 -9.94 9.48 -17.87
C ASN A 230 -10.09 8.31 -18.85
N MET A 231 -9.91 7.06 -18.39
CA MET A 231 -10.22 5.89 -19.21
C MET A 231 -11.73 5.82 -19.47
N GLU A 232 -12.09 5.72 -20.74
CA GLU A 232 -13.50 5.74 -21.16
C GLU A 232 -14.19 4.44 -20.72
N SER A 233 -13.53 3.31 -20.92
CA SER A 233 -14.11 1.99 -20.72
C SER A 233 -13.81 1.44 -19.32
N PRO A 234 -14.81 0.92 -18.58
CA PRO A 234 -14.56 0.23 -17.33
C PRO A 234 -13.82 -1.11 -17.52
N ILE A 235 -13.82 -1.66 -18.74
CA ILE A 235 -13.00 -2.82 -19.11
C ILE A 235 -11.53 -2.39 -19.19
N THR A 236 -11.24 -1.20 -19.74
CA THR A 236 -9.88 -0.66 -19.85
C THR A 236 -9.27 -0.40 -18.48
N ARG A 237 -10.03 0.19 -17.54
CA ARG A 237 -9.63 0.34 -16.14
C ARG A 237 -9.30 -0.99 -15.48
N ALA A 238 -10.21 -1.95 -15.58
CA ALA A 238 -10.03 -3.28 -15.00
C ALA A 238 -8.81 -3.99 -15.60
N LEU A 239 -8.63 -3.93 -16.92
CA LEU A 239 -7.49 -4.50 -17.62
C LEU A 239 -6.18 -3.86 -17.16
N TYR A 240 -6.10 -2.53 -17.10
CA TYR A 240 -4.92 -1.79 -16.65
C TYR A 240 -4.50 -2.18 -15.23
N MET A 241 -5.45 -2.21 -14.29
CA MET A 241 -5.18 -2.63 -12.92
C MET A 241 -4.74 -4.09 -12.85
N LEU A 242 -5.39 -4.96 -13.64
CA LEU A 242 -5.10 -6.39 -13.64
C LEU A 242 -3.70 -6.70 -14.20
N ILE A 243 -3.34 -6.15 -15.36
CA ILE A 243 -2.04 -6.43 -15.99
C ILE A 243 -0.88 -5.86 -15.19
N ASN A 244 -1.01 -4.66 -14.60
CA ASN A 244 0.04 -4.08 -13.76
C ASN A 244 0.27 -4.88 -12.48
N LYS A 245 -0.80 -5.46 -11.96
CA LYS A 245 -0.74 -6.36 -10.83
C LYS A 245 -0.05 -7.67 -11.17
N LEU A 246 -0.45 -8.33 -12.26
CA LEU A 246 0.06 -9.66 -12.61
C LEU A 246 1.49 -9.64 -13.17
N ARG A 247 1.89 -8.58 -13.89
CA ARG A 247 3.23 -8.49 -14.48
C ARG A 247 4.33 -8.16 -13.46
N PHE A 248 3.96 -7.67 -12.28
CA PHE A 248 4.88 -7.05 -11.32
C PHE A 248 5.70 -5.91 -11.97
N ASN A 249 6.99 -6.13 -12.21
CA ASN A 249 7.90 -5.19 -12.88
C ASN A 249 8.48 -5.75 -14.19
N ARG A 250 7.93 -6.88 -14.69
CA ARG A 250 8.36 -7.48 -15.95
C ARG A 250 8.01 -6.59 -17.14
N TYR A 251 8.87 -6.63 -18.15
CA TYR A 251 8.72 -5.91 -19.42
C TYR A 251 7.84 -6.65 -20.42
N ASP A 252 7.58 -7.92 -20.17
CA ASP A 252 6.69 -8.76 -20.95
C ASP A 252 5.74 -9.53 -20.01
N PHE A 253 4.49 -9.68 -20.44
CA PHE A 253 3.49 -10.45 -19.72
C PHE A 253 2.57 -11.17 -20.68
N LYS A 254 2.49 -12.50 -20.57
CA LYS A 254 1.65 -13.35 -21.41
C LYS A 254 0.56 -14.00 -20.56
N VAL A 255 -0.67 -13.97 -21.06
CA VAL A 255 -1.84 -14.49 -20.34
C VAL A 255 -2.91 -15.00 -21.31
N LEU A 256 -3.63 -16.03 -20.89
CA LEU A 256 -4.76 -16.56 -21.64
C LEU A 256 -5.90 -15.53 -21.74
N ALA A 257 -6.50 -15.39 -22.93
CA ALA A 257 -7.64 -14.50 -23.15
C ALA A 257 -8.82 -14.85 -22.24
N LEU A 258 -9.09 -16.15 -22.03
CA LEU A 258 -10.15 -16.59 -21.12
C LEU A 258 -9.86 -16.15 -19.67
N SER A 259 -8.61 -16.21 -19.22
CA SER A 259 -8.21 -15.78 -17.87
C SER A 259 -8.53 -14.29 -17.65
N LEU A 260 -8.22 -13.44 -18.63
CA LEU A 260 -8.61 -12.02 -18.62
C LEU A 260 -10.13 -11.82 -18.63
N ILE A 261 -10.85 -12.54 -19.50
CA ILE A 261 -12.32 -12.46 -19.62
C ILE A 261 -12.96 -12.77 -18.26
N LYS A 262 -12.53 -13.83 -17.60
CA LYS A 262 -13.09 -14.24 -16.31
C LYS A 262 -12.70 -13.31 -15.17
N LYS A 263 -11.45 -12.85 -15.10
CA LYS A 263 -11.00 -11.89 -14.08
C LYS A 263 -11.60 -10.48 -14.25
N ILE A 264 -11.99 -10.08 -15.47
CA ILE A 264 -12.71 -8.82 -15.78
C ILE A 264 -14.26 -9.03 -15.83
N PRO A 265 -14.76 -10.07 -15.15
CA PRO A 265 -16.05 -10.76 -15.38
C PRO A 265 -16.85 -10.43 -16.67
N LEU A 266 -16.21 -10.56 -17.84
CA LEU A 266 -16.85 -10.42 -19.15
C LEU A 266 -17.68 -11.68 -19.51
N SER A 267 -18.42 -11.61 -20.62
CA SER A 267 -19.20 -12.75 -21.12
C SER A 267 -18.27 -13.78 -21.77
N ASP A 268 -18.38 -15.04 -21.38
CA ASP A 268 -17.52 -16.14 -21.84
C ASP A 268 -18.28 -17.24 -22.60
N ASP A 269 -19.59 -17.07 -22.83
CA ASP A 269 -20.38 -17.98 -23.66
C ASP A 269 -19.84 -18.06 -25.09
N SER A 270 -19.98 -19.24 -25.71
CA SER A 270 -19.44 -19.53 -27.04
C SER A 270 -19.86 -18.52 -28.12
N LYS A 271 -21.03 -17.88 -27.96
CA LYS A 271 -21.57 -16.87 -28.89
C LYS A 271 -21.02 -15.46 -28.65
N SER A 272 -20.47 -15.17 -27.48
CA SER A 272 -20.00 -13.83 -27.09
C SER A 272 -18.49 -13.73 -26.92
N ILE A 273 -17.78 -14.84 -26.77
CA ILE A 273 -16.33 -14.83 -26.47
C ILE A 273 -15.52 -14.00 -27.47
N GLY A 274 -15.85 -14.06 -28.75
CA GLY A 274 -15.21 -13.22 -29.78
C GLY A 274 -15.47 -11.71 -29.58
N ARG A 275 -16.63 -11.32 -29.05
CA ARG A 275 -16.92 -9.93 -28.68
C ARG A 275 -16.14 -9.51 -27.43
N SER A 276 -15.99 -10.40 -26.46
CA SER A 276 -15.20 -10.16 -25.25
C SER A 276 -13.71 -9.98 -25.59
N ILE A 277 -13.13 -10.84 -26.42
CA ILE A 277 -11.75 -10.69 -26.94
C ILE A 277 -11.60 -9.33 -27.65
N LYS A 278 -12.51 -8.98 -28.57
CA LYS A 278 -12.49 -7.67 -29.24
C LYS A 278 -12.59 -6.48 -28.28
N SER A 279 -13.32 -6.64 -27.17
CA SER A 279 -13.44 -5.59 -26.15
C SER A 279 -12.13 -5.41 -25.39
N ILE A 280 -11.42 -6.51 -25.08
CA ILE A 280 -10.07 -6.48 -24.52
C ILE A 280 -9.10 -5.85 -25.53
N GLU A 281 -9.13 -6.23 -26.81
CA GLU A 281 -8.28 -5.62 -27.86
C GLU A 281 -8.47 -4.09 -27.95
N ARG A 282 -9.72 -3.61 -27.98
CA ARG A 282 -10.00 -2.16 -27.93
C ARG A 282 -9.43 -1.50 -26.69
N SER A 283 -9.52 -2.18 -25.54
CA SER A 283 -8.96 -1.71 -24.29
C SER A 283 -7.43 -1.63 -24.37
N CYS A 284 -6.76 -2.62 -24.96
CA CYS A 284 -5.31 -2.58 -25.19
C CYS A 284 -4.91 -1.41 -26.11
N GLN A 285 -5.68 -1.15 -27.17
CA GLN A 285 -5.45 -0.01 -28.05
C GLN A 285 -5.56 1.33 -27.32
N GLU A 286 -6.54 1.48 -26.43
CA GLU A 286 -6.68 2.65 -25.57
C GLU A 286 -5.48 2.79 -24.63
N LEU A 287 -5.07 1.71 -23.95
CA LEU A 287 -3.88 1.73 -23.07
C LEU A 287 -2.61 2.10 -23.82
N LYS A 288 -2.43 1.61 -25.06
CA LYS A 288 -1.30 1.97 -25.91
C LYS A 288 -1.34 3.46 -26.29
N LYS A 289 -2.51 3.99 -26.64
CA LYS A 289 -2.67 5.44 -26.96
C LYS A 289 -2.42 6.33 -25.75
N MET A 290 -2.77 5.87 -24.55
CA MET A 290 -2.50 6.55 -23.28
C MET A 290 -1.06 6.34 -22.79
N ASP A 291 -0.22 5.62 -23.54
CA ASP A 291 1.17 5.34 -23.21
C ASP A 291 1.36 4.56 -21.90
N LEU A 292 0.37 3.73 -21.54
CA LEU A 292 0.35 2.89 -20.34
C LEU A 292 0.86 1.47 -20.57
N ILE A 293 0.99 1.09 -21.85
CA ILE A 293 1.70 -0.09 -22.34
C ILE A 293 2.50 0.31 -23.57
N GLY A 294 3.61 -0.36 -23.85
CA GLY A 294 4.40 -0.13 -25.07
C GLY A 294 3.70 -0.73 -26.29
N ASP A 295 3.35 -2.01 -26.21
CA ASP A 295 2.57 -2.68 -27.26
C ASP A 295 1.82 -3.91 -26.73
N TYR A 296 1.02 -4.54 -27.59
CA TYR A 296 0.41 -5.83 -27.34
C TYR A 296 0.32 -6.70 -28.60
N ARG A 297 0.31 -8.02 -28.41
CA ARG A 297 0.05 -9.02 -29.46
C ARG A 297 -1.05 -9.98 -29.02
N VAL A 298 -1.80 -10.48 -29.98
CA VAL A 298 -2.81 -11.53 -29.77
C VAL A 298 -2.38 -12.77 -30.54
N LEU A 299 -2.04 -13.83 -29.82
CA LEU A 299 -1.60 -15.11 -30.36
C LEU A 299 -2.82 -16.04 -30.47
N LYS A 300 -3.22 -16.39 -31.69
CA LYS A 300 -4.38 -17.25 -31.94
C LYS A 300 -3.94 -18.71 -32.03
N ASN A 301 -3.93 -19.40 -30.90
CA ASN A 301 -3.54 -20.81 -30.82
C ASN A 301 -4.76 -21.72 -30.96
N GLY A 302 -5.29 -21.88 -32.18
CA GLY A 302 -6.42 -22.76 -32.45
C GLY A 302 -7.78 -22.16 -32.07
N LYS A 303 -8.44 -22.70 -31.04
CA LYS A 303 -9.77 -22.21 -30.60
C LYS A 303 -9.65 -20.80 -30.03
N LEU A 304 -10.69 -19.96 -30.19
CA LEU A 304 -10.71 -18.60 -29.63
C LEU A 304 -10.43 -18.58 -28.11
N ILE A 305 -10.91 -19.59 -27.39
CA ILE A 305 -10.72 -19.77 -25.94
C ILE A 305 -9.23 -19.90 -25.56
N GLN A 306 -8.41 -20.45 -26.47
CA GLN A 306 -6.99 -20.70 -26.29
C GLN A 306 -6.10 -19.54 -26.77
N SER A 307 -6.71 -18.44 -27.22
CA SER A 307 -5.95 -17.25 -27.63
C SER A 307 -5.24 -16.64 -26.42
N GLU A 308 -4.05 -16.11 -26.64
CA GLU A 308 -3.22 -15.50 -25.60
C GLU A 308 -2.98 -14.02 -25.93
N PHE A 309 -3.00 -13.18 -24.91
CA PHE A 309 -2.53 -11.80 -25.00
C PHE A 309 -1.11 -11.73 -24.47
N GLU A 310 -0.25 -11.07 -25.22
CA GLU A 310 1.12 -10.75 -24.82
C GLU A 310 1.26 -9.23 -24.78
N PHE A 311 1.61 -8.70 -23.61
CA PHE A 311 1.75 -7.26 -23.36
C PHE A 311 3.24 -6.91 -23.24
N PHE A 312 3.62 -5.75 -23.76
CA PHE A 312 4.97 -5.22 -23.73
C PHE A 312 5.01 -3.91 -22.97
N PHE A 313 6.04 -3.74 -22.16
CA PHE A 313 6.28 -2.58 -21.33
C PHE A 313 7.74 -2.14 -21.45
N GLU A 314 7.95 -0.83 -21.40
CA GLU A 314 9.25 -0.18 -21.25
C GLU A 314 9.52 0.25 -19.79
N GLU A 315 10.76 0.64 -19.50
CA GLU A 315 11.23 1.12 -18.19
C GLU A 315 10.36 2.23 -17.60
N ARG A 316 9.96 3.20 -18.43
CA ARG A 316 9.09 4.32 -18.02
C ARG A 316 7.77 3.88 -17.37
N HIS A 317 7.20 2.73 -17.75
CA HIS A 317 5.97 2.23 -17.12
C HIS A 317 6.22 1.73 -15.69
N ASN A 318 7.41 1.19 -15.41
CA ASN A 318 7.81 0.81 -14.06
C ASN A 318 8.10 2.07 -13.22
N SER A 319 8.80 3.06 -13.80
CA SER A 319 9.02 4.35 -13.15
C SER A 319 7.70 5.03 -12.78
N LEU A 320 6.69 4.99 -13.66
CA LEU A 320 5.37 5.55 -13.39
C LEU A 320 4.69 4.91 -12.16
N LYS A 321 4.71 3.57 -12.07
CA LYS A 321 4.19 2.82 -10.93
C LYS A 321 4.91 3.20 -9.63
N GLN A 322 6.23 3.34 -9.69
CA GLN A 322 7.06 3.71 -8.55
C GLN A 322 6.78 5.15 -8.08
N ASN A 323 6.60 6.09 -9.02
CA ASN A 323 6.24 7.47 -8.70
C ASN A 323 4.90 7.54 -7.98
N TYR A 324 3.86 6.83 -8.47
CA TYR A 324 2.57 6.78 -7.79
C TYR A 324 2.68 6.27 -6.35
N PHE A 325 3.48 5.22 -6.13
CA PHE A 325 3.72 4.70 -4.79
C PHE A 325 4.37 5.74 -3.87
N PHE A 326 5.41 6.44 -4.33
CA PHE A 326 6.07 7.46 -3.52
C PHE A 326 5.20 8.71 -3.29
N ASP A 327 4.42 9.13 -4.28
CA ASP A 327 3.48 10.23 -4.15
C ASP A 327 2.42 9.93 -3.08
N ASP A 328 1.83 8.74 -3.12
CA ASP A 328 0.87 8.31 -2.10
C ASP A 328 1.52 8.15 -0.73
N LYS A 329 2.76 7.64 -0.68
CA LYS A 329 3.54 7.55 0.57
C LYS A 329 3.71 8.91 1.25
N ASN A 330 4.01 9.96 0.48
CA ASN A 330 4.13 11.31 1.03
C ASN A 330 2.79 11.87 1.55
N HIS A 331 1.65 11.30 1.13
CA HIS A 331 0.34 11.68 1.64
C HIS A 331 -0.05 10.90 2.91
N PHE A 332 0.70 9.86 3.28
CA PHE A 332 0.40 8.95 4.38
C PHE A 332 1.59 8.88 5.35
N ASP A 333 1.58 9.74 6.38
CA ASP A 333 2.73 9.92 7.30
C ASP A 333 3.13 8.66 8.10
N ASN A 334 2.30 7.60 8.09
CA ASN A 334 2.49 6.37 8.87
C ASN A 334 2.48 5.09 8.02
N LEU A 335 3.05 5.12 6.81
CA LEU A 335 3.25 3.89 6.04
C LEU A 335 4.34 3.05 6.69
N ILE A 336 3.90 2.04 7.43
CA ILE A 336 4.75 0.93 7.83
C ILE A 336 5.10 0.21 6.50
N ILE A 337 6.36 -0.11 6.19
CA ILE A 337 6.75 -0.87 4.98
C ILE A 337 7.01 -2.32 5.39
N THR A 338 6.23 -3.28 4.92
CA THR A 338 6.60 -4.70 4.89
C THR A 338 6.34 -5.05 3.45
N HIS A 339 7.42 -5.33 2.73
CA HIS A 339 7.45 -5.56 1.30
C HIS A 339 7.27 -4.28 0.47
N THR A 340 8.35 -3.52 0.32
CA THR A 340 8.69 -3.05 -1.02
C THR A 340 9.04 -4.26 -1.89
N ASP A 341 9.01 -4.11 -3.22
CA ASP A 341 9.45 -5.10 -4.23
C ASP A 341 10.88 -5.66 -4.01
N ALA A 342 11.58 -5.27 -2.93
CA ALA A 342 12.87 -5.74 -2.47
C ALA A 342 12.80 -6.33 -1.03
N GLY A 343 12.01 -7.37 -0.82
CA GLY A 343 12.33 -8.48 0.13
C GLY A 343 12.61 -8.22 1.62
N GLY A 344 12.33 -7.04 2.20
CA GLY A 344 12.58 -6.78 3.63
C GLY A 344 11.32 -6.79 4.52
N LEU A 345 11.35 -7.60 5.59
CA LEU A 345 10.36 -7.58 6.68
C LEU A 345 10.78 -6.53 7.73
N ILE A 346 10.01 -5.45 7.88
CA ILE A 346 10.05 -4.58 9.07
C ILE A 346 8.62 -4.47 9.62
N ASP A 347 8.42 -5.11 10.77
CA ASP A 347 7.18 -5.02 11.54
C ASP A 347 7.28 -3.78 12.44
N ILE A 348 6.51 -2.73 12.12
CA ILE A 348 6.25 -1.63 13.05
C ILE A 348 4.73 -1.61 13.27
N SER A 349 4.30 -1.46 14.51
CA SER A 349 2.91 -1.48 14.94
C SER A 349 2.13 -0.27 14.41
N ILE A 350 0.85 -0.49 14.10
CA ILE A 350 -0.12 0.58 13.80
C ILE A 350 -0.23 1.46 15.04
N SER A 351 0.17 2.73 14.96
CA SER A 351 -0.09 3.68 16.05
C SER A 351 -1.60 3.90 16.17
N GLU A 352 -2.10 4.00 17.41
CA GLU A 352 -3.52 4.15 17.74
C GLU A 352 -4.12 5.52 17.31
N ASP A 353 -3.37 6.33 16.56
CA ASP A 353 -3.66 7.73 16.24
C ASP A 353 -4.74 7.92 15.15
N LEU A 354 -5.24 6.84 14.54
CA LEU A 354 -6.32 6.90 13.54
C LEU A 354 -7.74 6.95 14.15
N LYS A 355 -7.87 7.11 15.47
CA LYS A 355 -9.16 7.36 16.09
C LYS A 355 -9.59 8.80 15.77
N ASN A 356 -10.62 8.93 14.94
CA ASN A 356 -11.33 10.19 14.65
C ASN A 356 -11.49 11.06 15.92
N VAL A 357 -10.63 12.06 16.10
CA VAL A 357 -10.88 13.07 17.15
C VAL A 357 -11.55 14.25 16.49
N SER A 358 -12.86 14.36 16.71
CA SER A 358 -13.59 15.58 16.41
C SER A 358 -12.89 16.77 17.10
N PRO A 359 -12.68 17.92 16.43
CA PRO A 359 -11.99 19.05 17.03
C PRO A 359 -12.77 19.54 18.26
N THR A 360 -12.21 19.32 19.44
CA THR A 360 -12.74 19.87 20.69
C THR A 360 -12.21 21.27 20.93
N ASP A 361 -12.93 22.08 21.71
CA ASP A 361 -12.47 23.44 22.04
C ASP A 361 -11.13 23.43 22.79
N GLN A 362 -10.85 22.39 23.57
CA GLN A 362 -9.54 22.19 24.24
C GLN A 362 -8.39 22.01 23.23
N MET A 363 -8.61 21.28 22.13
CA MET A 363 -7.62 21.13 21.06
C MET A 363 -7.34 22.47 20.37
N VAL A 364 -8.39 23.25 20.12
CA VAL A 364 -8.27 24.57 19.52
C VAL A 364 -7.50 25.51 20.44
N GLU A 365 -7.80 25.51 21.74
CA GLU A 365 -7.07 26.31 22.74
C GLU A 365 -5.59 25.93 22.81
N THR A 366 -5.28 24.63 22.74
CA THR A 366 -3.90 24.12 22.74
C THR A 366 -3.12 24.65 21.54
N ILE A 367 -3.70 24.58 20.34
CA ILE A 367 -3.08 25.10 19.12
C ILE A 367 -2.99 26.64 19.15
N MET A 368 -4.02 27.32 19.67
CA MET A 368 -4.02 28.79 19.85
C MET A 368 -2.94 29.27 20.81
N LYS A 369 -2.59 28.48 21.83
CA LYS A 369 -1.45 28.76 22.73
C LYS A 369 -0.12 28.66 21.98
N ASN A 370 -0.03 27.78 20.99
CA ASN A 370 1.16 27.53 20.21
C ASN A 370 1.41 28.55 19.08
N LEU A 371 0.35 29.15 18.55
CA LEU A 371 0.44 30.21 17.55
C LEU A 371 1.03 31.54 18.08
N PRO A 372 1.56 32.41 17.21
CA PRO A 372 2.01 33.76 17.56
C PRO A 372 0.92 34.58 18.26
N ALA A 373 1.31 35.49 19.17
CA ALA A 373 0.37 36.28 19.99
C ALA A 373 -0.71 37.02 19.16
N ARG A 374 -0.33 37.59 18.02
CA ARG A 374 -1.22 38.26 17.06
C ARG A 374 -2.30 37.33 16.47
N ALA A 375 -2.10 36.01 16.49
CA ALA A 375 -3.11 35.05 16.05
C ALA A 375 -4.33 35.00 17.00
N LYS A 376 -4.11 35.29 18.30
CA LYS A 376 -5.15 35.24 19.34
C LYS A 376 -6.19 36.35 19.19
N GLU A 377 -5.82 37.44 18.51
CA GLU A 377 -6.71 38.58 18.22
C GLU A 377 -7.66 38.30 17.05
N LEU A 378 -7.38 37.28 16.23
CA LEU A 378 -8.16 36.96 15.04
C LEU A 378 -9.37 36.09 15.38
N LYS A 379 -10.57 36.69 15.35
CA LYS A 379 -11.86 35.97 15.54
C LYS A 379 -12.07 34.80 14.58
N THR A 380 -11.38 34.79 13.44
CA THR A 380 -11.52 33.76 12.41
C THR A 380 -10.56 32.58 12.61
N MET A 381 -9.52 32.71 13.44
CA MET A 381 -8.51 31.67 13.65
C MET A 381 -9.03 30.40 14.34
N PRO A 382 -9.88 30.47 15.37
CA PRO A 382 -10.45 29.26 15.99
C PRO A 382 -11.13 28.34 14.97
N LYS A 383 -11.91 28.92 14.04
CA LYS A 383 -12.53 28.17 12.95
C LYS A 383 -11.49 27.58 11.98
N ALA A 384 -10.48 28.37 11.60
CA ALA A 384 -9.42 27.86 10.72
C ALA A 384 -8.64 26.69 11.36
N ILE A 385 -8.46 26.71 12.68
CA ILE A 385 -7.84 25.62 13.43
C ILE A 385 -8.74 24.40 13.49
N LYS A 386 -10.05 24.56 13.74
CA LYS A 386 -11.01 23.44 13.67
C LYS A 386 -11.01 22.80 12.29
N ASP A 387 -11.09 23.61 11.23
CA ASP A 387 -11.02 23.15 9.84
C ASP A 387 -9.68 22.44 9.56
N ALA A 388 -8.57 22.98 10.08
CA ALA A 388 -7.26 22.36 9.95
C ALA A 388 -7.15 21.03 10.71
N ILE A 389 -7.64 20.92 11.95
CA ILE A 389 -7.61 19.67 12.73
C ILE A 389 -8.39 18.58 11.99
N ARG A 390 -9.55 18.92 11.40
CA ARG A 390 -10.34 17.96 10.60
C ARG A 390 -9.62 17.50 9.34
N GLN A 391 -8.86 18.40 8.72
CA GLN A 391 -8.21 18.13 7.44
C GLN A 391 -6.84 17.47 7.59
N TYR A 392 -6.06 17.86 8.60
CA TYR A 392 -4.66 17.48 8.75
C TYR A 392 -4.37 16.70 10.05
N GLY A 393 -5.35 16.53 10.95
CA GLY A 393 -5.15 15.90 12.25
C GLY A 393 -4.63 16.88 13.31
N PHE A 394 -4.88 16.58 14.59
CA PHE A 394 -4.53 17.49 15.69
C PHE A 394 -3.02 17.68 15.84
N ASP A 395 -2.25 16.58 15.87
CA ASP A 395 -0.82 16.64 16.18
C ASP A 395 -0.03 17.38 15.10
N TYR A 396 -0.33 17.12 13.82
CA TYR A 396 0.28 17.84 12.71
C TYR A 396 -0.01 19.35 12.79
N VAL A 397 -1.27 19.73 13.04
CA VAL A 397 -1.65 21.14 13.14
C VAL A 397 -0.99 21.82 14.33
N LYS A 398 -0.84 21.09 15.45
CA LYS A 398 -0.12 21.57 16.63
C LYS A 398 1.34 21.85 16.33
N LEU A 399 2.04 20.93 15.65
CA LEU A 399 3.44 21.11 15.29
C LEU A 399 3.64 22.26 14.28
N VAL A 400 2.73 22.40 13.31
CA VAL A 400 2.74 23.54 12.37
C VAL A 400 2.53 24.86 13.10
N ALA A 401 1.66 24.89 14.12
CA ALA A 401 1.47 26.06 14.96
C ALA A 401 2.73 26.40 15.80
N GLU A 402 3.45 25.39 16.29
CA GLU A 402 4.72 25.56 17.00
C GLU A 402 5.81 26.11 16.08
N TYR A 403 5.96 25.54 14.88
CA TYR A 403 6.84 26.07 13.83
C TYR A 403 6.58 27.57 13.58
N MET A 404 5.32 27.95 13.44
CA MET A 404 4.93 29.34 13.16
C MET A 404 5.28 30.32 14.27
N ARG A 405 5.45 29.87 15.52
CA ARG A 405 5.86 30.73 16.63
C ARG A 405 7.23 31.38 16.38
N SER A 406 8.12 30.66 15.69
CA SER A 406 9.47 31.11 15.35
C SER A 406 9.54 32.04 14.12
N GLN A 407 8.44 32.15 13.35
CA GLN A 407 8.42 32.84 12.07
C GLN A 407 7.90 34.28 12.18
N LYS A 408 8.56 35.22 11.50
CA LYS A 408 8.07 36.61 11.40
C LYS A 408 7.03 36.72 10.29
N VAL A 409 5.77 36.53 10.64
CA VAL A 409 4.67 36.46 9.67
C VAL A 409 3.81 37.72 9.70
N GLY A 410 3.54 38.30 8.53
CA GLY A 410 2.58 39.40 8.36
C GLY A 410 1.12 38.93 8.44
N ASN A 411 0.66 38.13 7.47
CA ASN A 411 -0.69 37.58 7.44
C ASN A 411 -0.72 36.15 8.01
N ILE A 412 -0.95 36.05 9.33
CA ILE A 412 -0.86 34.81 10.09
C ILE A 412 -1.83 33.73 9.58
N ARG A 413 -3.09 34.08 9.29
CA ARG A 413 -4.09 33.11 8.82
C ARG A 413 -3.71 32.52 7.46
N SER A 414 -3.32 33.37 6.51
CA SER A 414 -2.94 32.91 5.17
C SER A 414 -1.68 32.05 5.24
N TYR A 415 -0.69 32.45 6.03
CA TYR A 415 0.54 31.71 6.19
C TYR A 415 0.32 30.36 6.89
N PHE A 416 -0.53 30.29 7.92
CA PHE A 416 -0.91 29.04 8.57
C PHE A 416 -1.54 28.06 7.58
N MET A 417 -2.48 28.53 6.76
CA MET A 417 -3.08 27.69 5.72
C MET A 417 -2.07 27.27 4.65
N GLN A 418 -1.14 28.15 4.27
CA GLN A 418 -0.11 27.80 3.30
C GLN A 418 0.91 26.82 3.87
N ALA A 419 1.30 26.96 5.14
CA ALA A 419 2.20 26.04 5.81
C ALA A 419 1.60 24.63 5.91
N LEU A 420 0.30 24.54 6.23
CA LEU A 420 -0.45 23.28 6.25
C LEU A 420 -0.59 22.65 4.85
N ASN A 421 -0.90 23.45 3.82
CA ASN A 421 -1.12 22.92 2.46
C ASN A 421 0.18 22.58 1.72
N LYS A 422 1.25 23.32 1.96
CA LYS A 422 2.51 23.25 1.19
C LYS A 422 3.66 22.58 1.97
N GLY A 423 3.39 22.05 3.16
CA GLY A 423 4.39 21.32 3.95
C GLY A 423 5.55 22.18 4.45
N TRP A 424 5.36 23.49 4.67
CA TRP A 424 6.46 24.39 5.03
C TRP A 424 7.06 24.12 6.42
N ALA A 425 6.35 23.37 7.26
CA ALA A 425 6.80 22.99 8.59
C ALA A 425 7.45 21.60 8.62
N ASP A 426 7.49 20.87 7.51
CA ASP A 426 7.90 19.46 7.49
C ASP A 426 9.37 19.28 7.93
N ASP A 427 10.24 20.23 7.56
CA ASP A 427 11.63 20.29 8.02
C ASP A 427 11.77 20.57 9.53
N TYR A 428 10.82 21.33 10.12
CA TYR A 428 10.77 21.59 11.56
C TYR A 428 10.25 20.36 12.31
N ILE A 429 9.17 19.75 11.82
CA ILE A 429 8.56 18.54 12.37
C ILE A 429 9.56 17.37 12.40
N SER A 430 10.39 17.27 11.37
CA SER A 430 11.45 16.25 11.28
C SER A 430 12.56 16.43 12.33
N LYS A 431 12.77 17.66 12.84
CA LYS A 431 13.75 17.97 13.89
C LYS A 431 13.19 17.83 15.30
N ASP A 432 11.88 18.04 15.48
CA ASP A 432 11.18 17.93 16.77
C ASP A 432 10.91 16.47 17.21
N LYS A 433 11.09 15.49 16.31
CA LYS A 433 10.95 14.04 16.61
C LYS A 433 12.15 13.42 17.35
N ILE A 434 13.13 14.21 17.81
CA ILE A 434 14.17 13.74 18.75
C ILE A 434 13.60 13.94 20.17
N PRO A 435 13.17 12.89 20.88
CA PRO A 435 12.45 13.07 22.14
C PRO A 435 13.41 13.55 23.24
N SER A 436 13.20 14.77 23.72
CA SER A 436 13.77 15.27 24.97
C SER A 436 12.78 15.02 26.11
N ASP A 437 12.58 13.78 26.54
CA ASP A 437 12.00 13.48 27.86
C ASP A 437 12.17 12.01 28.26
N LYS A 438 12.86 11.78 29.39
CA LYS A 438 13.30 10.45 29.90
C LYS A 438 12.23 9.68 30.70
N ASN A 439 10.97 10.11 30.73
CA ASN A 439 10.00 9.62 31.73
C ASN A 439 8.76 8.88 31.19
N SER A 440 8.66 8.57 29.88
CA SER A 440 7.50 7.85 29.31
C SER A 440 7.80 6.40 28.87
N ILE A 441 8.93 5.80 29.29
CA ILE A 441 9.37 4.45 28.85
C ILE A 441 8.78 3.30 29.70
N GLN A 442 7.80 3.55 30.58
CA GLN A 442 7.26 2.47 31.44
C GLN A 442 5.98 1.78 30.97
N GLU A 443 5.38 2.19 29.84
CA GLU A 443 4.22 1.49 29.28
C GLU A 443 4.41 1.18 27.79
N LEU A 444 5.37 0.30 27.46
CA LEU A 444 5.43 -0.34 26.15
C LEU A 444 5.93 -1.79 26.29
N LYS A 445 5.21 -2.66 25.60
CA LYS A 445 5.24 -4.12 25.67
C LYS A 445 6.53 -4.70 25.07
N LEU A 446 7.07 -5.72 25.76
CA LEU A 446 7.90 -6.85 25.27
C LEU A 446 8.72 -6.61 23.99
N PHE A 447 9.94 -6.09 24.16
CA PHE A 447 11.06 -6.27 23.22
C PHE A 447 12.01 -7.35 23.78
N SER A 448 12.73 -8.08 22.92
CA SER A 448 13.85 -8.94 23.36
C SER A 448 15.02 -8.07 23.83
N ASP A 449 15.79 -8.55 24.80
CA ASP A 449 16.90 -7.80 25.42
C ASP A 449 18.01 -7.41 24.43
N GLU A 450 18.15 -8.13 23.31
CA GLU A 450 19.16 -7.86 22.26
C GLU A 450 18.88 -6.59 21.46
N ASP A 451 17.62 -6.31 21.12
CA ASP A 451 17.26 -5.16 20.27
C ASP A 451 17.39 -3.84 21.03
N LEU A 452 17.13 -3.87 22.35
CA LEU A 452 17.31 -2.71 23.23
C LEU A 452 18.79 -2.35 23.41
N ASN A 453 19.68 -3.36 23.48
CA ASN A 453 21.12 -3.15 23.60
C ASN A 453 21.71 -2.53 22.32
N LYS A 454 21.36 -3.06 21.14
CA LYS A 454 21.83 -2.51 19.85
C LYS A 454 21.35 -1.07 19.60
N SER A 455 20.20 -0.68 20.15
CA SER A 455 19.73 0.71 20.03
C SER A 455 20.55 1.68 20.88
N LYS A 456 20.87 1.30 22.13
CA LYS A 456 21.71 2.12 23.02
C LYS A 456 23.13 2.27 22.48
N GLU A 457 23.66 1.20 21.91
CA GLU A 457 25.01 1.17 21.33
C GLU A 457 25.13 2.11 20.11
N ARG A 458 24.12 2.13 19.22
CA ARG A 458 24.06 3.08 18.08
C ARG A 458 24.11 4.54 18.52
N GLU A 459 23.39 4.88 19.58
CA GLU A 459 23.34 6.26 20.10
C GLU A 459 24.66 6.67 20.75
N SER A 460 25.30 5.75 21.48
CA SER A 460 26.63 5.93 22.07
C SER A 460 27.69 6.19 20.99
N LEU A 461 27.72 5.33 19.97
CA LEU A 461 28.65 5.44 18.85
C LEU A 461 28.53 6.73 18.06
N TYR A 462 27.30 7.14 17.79
CA TYR A 462 27.06 8.37 17.07
C TYR A 462 27.49 9.59 17.87
N SER A 463 27.34 9.54 19.19
CA SER A 463 27.84 10.59 20.08
C SER A 463 29.37 10.69 20.03
N ASN A 464 30.08 9.55 19.96
CA ASN A 464 31.53 9.52 19.78
C ASN A 464 31.94 10.09 18.41
N TYR A 465 31.21 9.73 17.35
CA TYR A 465 31.42 10.28 16.01
C TYR A 465 31.30 11.82 15.96
N LEU A 466 30.33 12.39 16.69
CA LEU A 466 30.17 13.84 16.77
C LEU A 466 31.36 14.54 17.45
N GLY A 467 32.11 13.83 18.29
CA GLY A 467 33.32 14.32 18.95
C GLY A 467 34.62 14.23 18.13
N LEU A 468 34.59 13.57 16.96
CA LEU A 468 35.76 13.46 16.06
C LEU A 468 36.09 14.79 15.36
N SER A 469 37.32 14.88 14.85
CA SER A 469 37.74 16.05 14.06
C SER A 469 36.98 16.16 12.74
N ASP A 470 36.92 17.36 12.17
CA ASP A 470 36.22 17.62 10.90
C ASP A 470 36.73 16.72 9.76
N ASP A 471 38.05 16.49 9.69
CA ASP A 471 38.67 15.66 8.66
C ASP A 471 38.31 14.17 8.80
N GLU A 472 38.19 13.66 10.03
CA GLU A 472 37.81 12.26 10.29
C GLU A 472 36.34 12.03 9.98
N ARG A 473 35.49 12.99 10.33
CA ARG A 473 34.04 12.94 10.03
C ARG A 473 33.81 12.96 8.52
N LEU A 474 34.51 13.82 7.78
CA LEU A 474 34.41 13.87 6.32
C LEU A 474 34.80 12.54 5.68
N LYS A 475 35.86 11.88 6.14
CA LYS A 475 36.27 10.55 5.63
C LYS A 475 35.21 9.47 5.86
N ILE A 476 34.60 9.45 7.05
CA ILE A 476 33.52 8.51 7.37
C ILE A 476 32.31 8.80 6.47
N GLU A 477 31.93 10.06 6.31
CA GLU A 477 30.81 10.46 5.47
C GLU A 477 31.01 10.11 3.99
N GLU A 478 32.21 10.31 3.45
CA GLU A 478 32.56 9.92 2.08
C GLU A 478 32.47 8.40 1.90
N THR A 479 32.94 7.63 2.90
CA THR A 479 32.89 6.17 2.86
C THR A 479 31.46 5.65 2.87
N VAL A 480 30.63 6.18 3.77
CA VAL A 480 29.20 5.85 3.86
C VAL A 480 28.47 6.26 2.59
N TYR A 481 28.82 7.41 1.99
CA TYR A 481 28.25 7.85 0.73
C TYR A 481 28.58 6.89 -0.43
N ILE A 482 29.82 6.42 -0.52
CA ILE A 482 30.24 5.46 -1.55
C ILE A 482 29.51 4.12 -1.39
N GLU A 483 29.37 3.60 -0.15
CA GLU A 483 28.63 2.36 0.12
C GLU A 483 27.14 2.51 -0.22
N TYR A 484 26.55 3.67 0.11
CA TYR A 484 25.19 4.02 -0.25
C TYR A 484 24.96 4.07 -1.78
N ILE A 485 25.84 4.72 -2.53
CA ILE A 485 25.73 4.79 -4.00
C ILE A 485 25.92 3.41 -4.64
N LYS A 486 26.84 2.58 -4.13
CA LYS A 486 26.99 1.18 -4.59
C LYS A 486 25.69 0.39 -4.40
N THR A 487 25.02 0.57 -3.26
CA THR A 487 23.73 -0.07 -2.98
C THR A 487 22.62 0.44 -3.90
N CYS A 488 22.67 1.72 -4.31
CA CYS A 488 21.69 2.31 -5.23
C CYS A 488 21.91 1.92 -6.70
N GLY A 489 23.12 1.51 -7.10
CA GLY A 489 23.47 1.16 -8.48
C GLY A 489 23.56 2.34 -9.46
N MET A 490 23.27 3.57 -9.03
CA MET A 490 23.42 4.80 -9.83
C MET A 490 23.57 6.05 -8.95
N GLU A 491 24.28 7.07 -9.46
CA GLU A 491 24.45 8.38 -8.80
C GLU A 491 23.67 9.48 -9.55
N GLY A 492 22.58 9.96 -8.97
CA GLY A 492 21.77 11.04 -9.50
C GLY A 492 21.41 12.11 -8.46
N LYS A 493 20.72 13.18 -8.88
CA LYS A 493 20.29 14.28 -7.99
C LYS A 493 19.39 13.78 -6.85
N ALA A 494 18.55 12.77 -7.12
CA ALA A 494 17.66 12.18 -6.12
C ALA A 494 18.43 11.43 -5.02
N GLN A 495 19.45 10.65 -5.40
CA GLN A 495 20.29 9.90 -4.46
C GLN A 495 21.11 10.84 -3.57
N LYS A 496 21.58 11.98 -4.11
CA LYS A 496 22.23 13.03 -3.31
C LYS A 496 21.30 13.64 -2.26
N ILE A 497 20.04 13.90 -2.62
CA ILE A 497 19.02 14.42 -1.71
C ILE A 497 18.67 13.38 -0.64
N ALA A 498 18.47 12.12 -1.04
CA ALA A 498 18.13 11.01 -0.14
C ALA A 498 19.26 10.67 0.84
N PHE A 499 20.51 10.66 0.38
CA PHE A 499 21.68 10.51 1.27
C PHE A 499 21.71 11.62 2.32
N LYS A 500 21.54 12.88 1.90
CA LYS A 500 21.55 14.02 2.83
C LYS A 500 20.45 13.92 3.89
N ALA A 501 19.28 13.38 3.54
CA ALA A 501 18.16 13.18 4.46
C ALA A 501 18.36 11.98 5.41
N GLY A 502 19.00 10.90 4.94
CA GLY A 502 19.23 9.66 5.72
C GLY A 502 20.61 9.53 6.37
N LYS A 503 21.49 10.53 6.17
CA LYS A 503 22.92 10.53 6.52
C LYS A 503 23.20 10.06 7.94
N GLU A 504 22.48 10.61 8.91
CA GLU A 504 22.67 10.27 10.33
C GLU A 504 22.42 8.78 10.62
N LEU A 505 21.34 8.21 10.08
CA LEU A 505 21.02 6.81 10.27
C LEU A 505 22.05 5.90 9.59
N MET A 506 22.46 6.25 8.36
CA MET A 506 23.45 5.50 7.61
C MET A 506 24.82 5.51 8.31
N ILE A 507 25.20 6.64 8.91
CA ILE A 507 26.42 6.73 9.73
C ILE A 507 26.26 5.87 10.99
N LYS A 508 25.11 5.91 11.68
CA LYS A 508 24.85 5.05 12.85
C LYS A 508 24.97 3.56 12.53
N GLU A 509 24.44 3.12 11.38
CA GLU A 509 24.52 1.74 10.93
C GLU A 509 25.95 1.35 10.53
N TYR A 510 26.66 2.22 9.81
CA TYR A 510 28.07 2.04 9.47
C TYR A 510 28.93 1.93 10.72
N LEU A 511 28.74 2.82 11.69
CA LEU A 511 29.46 2.78 12.95
C LEU A 511 29.14 1.52 13.74
N LEU A 512 27.88 1.07 13.83
CA LEU A 512 27.55 -0.17 14.54
C LEU A 512 28.19 -1.40 13.88
N LYS A 513 28.16 -1.45 12.55
CA LYS A 513 28.78 -2.50 11.73
C LYS A 513 30.31 -2.52 11.90
N ASN A 514 30.92 -1.38 12.17
CA ASN A 514 32.38 -1.24 12.32
C ASN A 514 32.84 -1.14 13.79
N HIS A 515 31.97 -0.89 14.76
CA HIS A 515 32.30 -0.90 16.20
C HIS A 515 32.39 -2.31 16.74
N THR A 516 31.53 -3.20 16.23
CA THR A 516 31.65 -4.65 16.41
C THR A 516 32.99 -5.20 15.89
N PHE A 517 33.73 -4.42 15.09
CA PHE A 517 35.12 -4.68 14.72
C PHE A 517 36.14 -4.08 15.71
N GLU A 518 35.88 -2.92 16.33
CA GLU A 518 36.80 -2.27 17.27
C GLU A 518 36.84 -2.94 18.66
N GLU A 519 35.77 -3.59 19.14
CA GLU A 519 35.84 -4.41 20.37
C GLU A 519 36.71 -5.67 20.23
N LYS A 520 37.10 -6.04 18.99
CA LYS A 520 38.13 -7.06 18.74
C LYS A 520 39.56 -6.49 18.70
N SER A 521 39.73 -5.17 18.85
CA SER A 521 41.00 -4.46 18.59
C SER A 521 41.76 -3.94 19.82
N ASN A 522 41.30 -4.25 21.04
CA ASN A 522 42.12 -4.05 22.24
C ASN A 522 43.17 -5.16 22.40
N LEU A 523 44.23 -5.08 21.59
CA LEU A 523 45.58 -5.55 21.93
C LEU A 523 46.57 -4.62 21.20
N THR A 524 47.24 -3.80 22.01
CA THR A 524 48.27 -2.82 21.66
C THR A 524 49.41 -3.40 20.82
N VAL A 525 49.92 -2.57 19.91
CA VAL A 525 51.05 -2.81 19.02
C VAL A 525 52.38 -2.83 19.78
N GLU A 526 53.14 -3.92 19.66
CA GLU A 526 54.60 -3.96 19.44
C GLU A 526 54.95 -5.26 18.67
N PRO A 527 56.09 -5.30 17.97
CA PRO A 527 56.19 -5.64 16.55
C PRO A 527 56.28 -7.14 16.24
N ASP A 528 55.96 -7.48 14.99
CA ASP A 528 56.12 -8.80 14.36
C ASP A 528 55.35 -9.97 15.00
N LEU A 529 54.33 -10.49 14.29
CA LEU A 529 54.34 -11.86 13.76
C LEU A 529 53.04 -12.16 12.98
N ASP A 530 53.20 -12.68 11.76
CA ASP A 530 52.19 -13.44 11.02
C ASP A 530 51.44 -14.44 11.91
N ILE A 531 50.10 -14.43 11.85
CA ILE A 531 49.31 -15.62 12.21
C ILE A 531 48.50 -16.05 11.00
N LYS A 532 49.11 -16.98 10.26
CA LYS A 532 48.49 -17.84 9.26
C LYS A 532 47.32 -18.58 9.89
N THR A 533 46.09 -18.20 9.56
CA THR A 533 44.93 -19.06 9.81
C THR A 533 44.90 -20.14 8.74
N ASN A 534 45.67 -21.20 8.98
CA ASN A 534 45.60 -22.40 8.19
C ASN A 534 44.42 -23.24 8.68
N ILE A 535 43.39 -23.39 7.86
CA ILE A 535 42.21 -24.21 8.16
C ILE A 535 42.43 -25.57 7.52
N PHE A 536 42.30 -26.63 8.33
CA PHE A 536 42.34 -28.01 7.86
C PHE A 536 41.15 -28.76 8.45
N ILE A 537 40.22 -29.16 7.59
CA ILE A 537 39.05 -29.95 7.98
C ILE A 537 39.09 -31.24 7.16
N LYS A 538 38.93 -32.37 7.85
CA LYS A 538 38.75 -33.68 7.25
C LYS A 538 37.57 -34.37 7.93
N LYS A 539 36.55 -34.70 7.14
CA LYS A 539 35.28 -35.20 7.67
C LYS A 539 34.48 -35.92 6.58
N GLU A 540 33.68 -36.90 6.97
CA GLU A 540 32.73 -37.55 6.08
C GLU A 540 31.39 -36.79 6.04
N TYR A 541 30.81 -36.70 4.85
CA TYR A 541 29.57 -35.99 4.61
C TYR A 541 28.55 -36.90 3.93
N GLU A 542 27.31 -36.90 4.42
CA GLU A 542 26.22 -37.71 3.85
C GLU A 542 25.90 -37.35 2.40
N ASN A 543 26.05 -36.09 2.04
CA ASN A 543 25.80 -35.58 0.69
C ASN A 543 26.56 -34.25 0.46
N ILE A 544 26.64 -33.85 -0.81
CA ILE A 544 27.37 -32.63 -1.20
C ILE A 544 26.73 -31.36 -0.66
N SER A 545 25.42 -31.34 -0.40
CA SER A 545 24.73 -30.17 0.15
C SER A 545 25.19 -29.88 1.58
N ASN A 546 25.34 -30.92 2.41
CA ASN A 546 25.87 -30.78 3.78
C ASN A 546 27.33 -30.30 3.76
N PHE A 547 28.13 -30.79 2.81
CA PHE A 547 29.50 -30.32 2.60
C PHE A 547 29.55 -28.84 2.17
N GLN A 548 28.65 -28.43 1.28
CA GLN A 548 28.58 -27.06 0.79
C GLN A 548 28.17 -26.05 1.86
N MET A 549 27.30 -26.44 2.79
CA MET A 549 26.94 -25.59 3.93
C MET A 549 28.17 -25.31 4.80
N GLU A 550 28.92 -26.34 5.19
CA GLU A 550 30.13 -26.19 6.00
C GLU A 550 31.25 -25.46 5.22
N LEU A 551 31.35 -25.68 3.91
CA LEU A 551 32.26 -24.93 3.04
C LEU A 551 31.88 -23.44 2.97
N LEU A 552 30.58 -23.11 2.96
CA LEU A 552 30.11 -21.72 2.93
C LEU A 552 30.51 -20.99 4.22
N ASP A 553 30.34 -21.66 5.37
CA ASP A 553 30.72 -21.14 6.68
C ASP A 553 32.25 -20.89 6.75
N VAL A 554 33.05 -21.82 6.23
CA VAL A 554 34.52 -21.68 6.19
C VAL A 554 34.96 -20.54 5.26
N LEU A 555 34.22 -20.31 4.17
CA LEU A 555 34.51 -19.25 3.20
C LEU A 555 33.87 -17.91 3.55
N GLU A 556 33.12 -17.78 4.66
CA GLU A 556 32.38 -16.56 5.05
C GLU A 556 33.28 -15.31 5.08
N SER A 557 34.56 -15.50 5.43
CA SER A 557 35.58 -14.43 5.46
C SER A 557 36.11 -13.98 4.09
N MET A 558 35.68 -14.61 2.98
CA MET A 558 36.09 -14.26 1.61
C MET A 558 35.05 -13.39 0.89
N ASP A 559 35.45 -12.72 -0.19
CA ASP A 559 34.53 -11.95 -1.03
C ASP A 559 33.42 -12.84 -1.60
N SER A 560 32.17 -12.34 -1.57
CA SER A 560 30.99 -13.11 -1.96
C SER A 560 31.05 -13.62 -3.41
N ASN A 561 31.76 -12.95 -4.32
CA ASN A 561 31.92 -13.46 -5.69
C ASN A 561 32.87 -14.66 -5.75
N ASP A 562 33.91 -14.68 -4.92
CA ASP A 562 34.87 -15.79 -4.89
C ASP A 562 34.26 -17.01 -4.19
N GLN A 563 33.48 -16.81 -3.13
CA GLN A 563 32.67 -17.88 -2.52
C GLN A 563 31.77 -18.58 -3.55
N VAL A 564 31.00 -17.80 -4.32
CA VAL A 564 30.07 -18.33 -5.35
C VAL A 564 30.82 -19.09 -6.45
N LYS A 565 32.02 -18.63 -6.85
CA LYS A 565 32.84 -19.33 -7.85
C LYS A 565 33.38 -20.65 -7.31
N ILE A 566 33.94 -20.66 -6.11
CA ILE A 566 34.48 -21.87 -5.46
C ILE A 566 33.36 -22.91 -5.33
N LEU A 567 32.19 -22.53 -4.81
CA LEU A 567 31.04 -23.43 -4.67
C LEU A 567 30.58 -24.02 -6.00
N LYS A 568 30.51 -23.21 -7.07
CA LYS A 568 30.15 -23.70 -8.41
C LYS A 568 31.16 -24.71 -8.95
N ILE A 569 32.45 -24.46 -8.76
CA ILE A 569 33.52 -25.34 -9.25
C ILE A 569 33.53 -26.64 -8.45
N VAL A 570 33.44 -26.56 -7.12
CA VAL A 570 33.36 -27.74 -6.23
C VAL A 570 32.10 -28.56 -6.54
N SER A 571 30.96 -27.92 -6.84
CA SER A 571 29.73 -28.63 -7.24
C SER A 571 29.91 -29.45 -8.52
N ALA A 572 30.66 -28.93 -9.48
CA ALA A 572 30.82 -29.56 -10.79
C ALA A 572 31.96 -30.58 -10.83
N SER A 573 33.09 -30.26 -10.19
CA SER A 573 34.33 -31.02 -10.30
C SER A 573 34.71 -31.81 -9.05
N LYS A 574 33.97 -31.61 -7.94
CA LYS A 574 34.24 -32.20 -6.62
C LYS A 574 35.64 -31.89 -6.05
N TYR A 575 36.41 -31.04 -6.71
CA TYR A 575 37.77 -30.66 -6.33
C TYR A 575 38.02 -29.19 -6.65
N PHE A 576 38.82 -28.50 -5.85
CA PHE A 576 39.23 -27.13 -6.11
C PHE A 576 40.63 -26.89 -5.53
N ASP A 577 41.53 -26.30 -6.30
CA ASP A 577 42.89 -25.98 -5.85
C ASP A 577 43.35 -24.70 -6.54
N ALA A 578 43.44 -23.61 -5.78
CA ALA A 578 43.82 -22.31 -6.31
C ALA A 578 44.38 -21.39 -5.24
N LEU A 579 45.17 -20.41 -5.69
CA LEU A 579 45.63 -19.30 -4.86
C LEU A 579 44.72 -18.08 -5.08
N ILE A 580 44.01 -17.66 -4.04
CA ILE A 580 43.10 -16.51 -4.06
C ILE A 580 43.54 -15.52 -2.98
N GLY A 581 43.98 -14.34 -3.40
CA GLY A 581 44.64 -13.38 -2.51
C GLY A 581 45.94 -13.97 -1.92
N ASN A 582 46.10 -13.88 -0.60
CA ASN A 582 47.22 -14.50 0.13
C ASN A 582 46.88 -15.89 0.69
N LYS A 583 45.86 -16.58 0.17
CA LYS A 583 45.43 -17.90 0.66
C LYS A 583 45.48 -18.95 -0.45
N HIS A 584 46.12 -20.08 -0.18
CA HIS A 584 46.08 -21.28 -0.99
C HIS A 584 44.92 -22.16 -0.51
N ILE A 585 43.94 -22.40 -1.37
CA ILE A 585 42.71 -23.12 -1.03
C ILE A 585 42.71 -24.42 -1.81
N LYS A 586 42.65 -25.53 -1.08
CA LYS A 586 42.51 -26.87 -1.62
C LYS A 586 41.30 -27.55 -0.98
N ILE A 587 40.37 -28.02 -1.80
CA ILE A 587 39.09 -28.61 -1.38
C ILE A 587 38.88 -29.88 -2.19
N GLU A 588 38.52 -30.96 -1.52
CA GLU A 588 38.20 -32.24 -2.15
C GLU A 588 36.98 -32.86 -1.49
N TYR A 589 35.93 -33.08 -2.27
CA TYR A 589 34.74 -33.78 -1.83
C TYR A 589 34.77 -35.23 -2.33
N VAL A 590 34.71 -36.18 -1.39
CA VAL A 590 34.64 -37.61 -1.67
C VAL A 590 33.28 -38.13 -1.23
N GLU A 591 32.51 -38.63 -2.18
CA GLU A 591 31.16 -39.16 -1.93
C GLU A 591 31.26 -40.49 -1.17
N ASN A 592 30.62 -40.59 -0.01
CA ASN A 592 30.72 -41.71 0.93
C ASN A 592 32.16 -41.96 1.45
N GLY A 593 32.98 -40.91 1.54
CA GLY A 593 34.32 -40.98 2.11
C GLY A 593 34.75 -39.67 2.77
N GLU A 594 35.98 -39.62 3.26
CA GLU A 594 36.53 -38.46 3.95
C GLU A 594 36.82 -37.33 2.96
N SER A 595 36.10 -36.22 3.10
CA SER A 595 36.31 -34.98 2.33
C SER A 595 37.27 -34.05 3.07
N SER A 596 37.98 -33.20 2.34
CA SER A 596 38.98 -32.28 2.91
C SER A 596 38.79 -30.83 2.47
N ILE A 597 39.02 -29.90 3.40
CA ILE A 597 39.10 -28.45 3.17
C ILE A 597 40.40 -27.97 3.80
N GLU A 598 41.28 -27.43 2.98
CA GLU A 598 42.58 -26.90 3.35
C GLU A 598 42.68 -25.45 2.84
N ILE A 599 42.81 -24.49 3.75
CA ILE A 599 43.02 -23.09 3.41
C ILE A 599 44.29 -22.66 4.13
N ILE A 600 45.38 -22.49 3.40
CA ILE A 600 46.67 -22.07 3.95
C ILE A 600 46.88 -20.59 3.65
N GLY A 601 47.05 -19.77 4.69
CA GLY A 601 47.58 -18.41 4.53
C GLY A 601 49.05 -18.49 4.13
N LYS A 602 49.42 -17.89 2.99
CA LYS A 602 50.80 -17.85 2.50
C LYS A 602 51.59 -16.71 3.08
#